data_AF-A0A662IAK3-F1
#
_entry.id   AF-A0A662IAK3-F1
#
_cell.length_a   1.000
_cell.length_b   1.000
_cell.length_c   1.000
_cell.angle_alpha   90.00
_cell.angle_beta   90.00
_cell.angle_gamma   90.00
#
_symmetry.space_group_name_H-M   'P 1'
#
loop_
_entity.id
_entity.type
_entity.pdbx_description
1 polymer ?
#
loop_
_entity_poly.entity_id
_entity_poly.type
_entity_poly.pdbx_seq_one_letter_code
_entity_poly.pdbx_strand_id
1 'polypeptide(L)'
;MSFESIAELYELSRAIARAFEVVKLLKKRAEKHIVEGVPPKRQYVRFRVAAGGKVIDLTEKQVAALLVLSRTEGAEVLNAIARSTGLNSKLALGLALQLKAMGLVNLIITPQRKIVMLTPLGQEVAKKVEEMVTEAAFPPEEGELI
;
A
#
# COMPACT_ATOMS: atom_id res chain seq x y z
N MET A 1 3.69 47.48 3.87
CA MET A 1 3.68 46.25 3.05
C MET A 1 4.32 46.61 1.72
N SER A 2 5.44 45.99 1.34
CA SER A 2 6.12 46.29 0.07
C SER A 2 5.42 45.59 -1.10
N PHE A 3 5.42 46.20 -2.28
CA PHE A 3 4.81 45.64 -3.49
C PHE A 3 5.40 44.27 -3.90
N GLU A 4 6.64 43.99 -3.51
CA GLU A 4 7.34 42.72 -3.75
C GLU A 4 6.65 41.54 -3.06
N SER A 5 6.17 41.70 -1.82
CA SER A 5 5.50 40.62 -1.09
C SER A 5 4.15 40.22 -1.69
N ILE A 6 3.46 41.17 -2.35
CA ILE A 6 2.17 40.93 -3.01
C ILE A 6 2.40 40.21 -4.35
N ALA A 7 3.43 40.58 -5.10
CA ALA A 7 3.80 39.91 -6.35
C ALA A 7 4.24 38.45 -6.11
N GLU A 8 5.02 38.21 -5.05
CA GLU A 8 5.42 36.86 -4.63
C GLU A 8 4.21 36.00 -4.23
N LEU A 9 3.27 36.56 -3.47
CA LEU A 9 2.01 35.89 -3.12
C LEU A 9 1.18 35.55 -4.37
N TYR A 10 1.17 36.44 -5.36
CA TYR A 10 0.44 36.23 -6.61
C TYR A 10 1.06 35.11 -7.44
N GLU A 11 2.38 35.10 -7.61
CA GLU A 11 3.10 34.02 -8.30
C GLU A 11 2.95 32.67 -7.58
N LEU A 12 3.01 32.67 -6.24
CA LEU A 12 2.77 31.47 -5.43
C LEU A 12 1.35 30.92 -5.67
N SER A 13 0.33 31.79 -5.64
CA SER A 13 -1.06 31.38 -5.87
C SER A 13 -1.25 30.79 -7.28
N ARG A 14 -0.55 31.36 -8.28
CA ARG A 14 -0.59 30.90 -9.67
C ARG A 14 0.11 29.56 -9.85
N ALA A 15 1.24 29.35 -9.17
CA ALA A 15 1.94 28.07 -9.14
C ALA A 15 1.09 26.97 -8.51
N ILE A 16 0.42 27.28 -7.39
CA ILE A 16 -0.51 26.35 -6.73
C ILE A 16 -1.69 26.00 -7.66
N ALA A 17 -2.31 27.00 -8.29
CA ALA A 17 -3.41 26.77 -9.23
C ALA A 17 -2.99 25.87 -10.41
N ARG A 18 -1.80 26.10 -10.99
CA ARG A 18 -1.24 25.23 -12.04
C ARG A 18 -0.98 23.81 -11.55
N ALA A 19 -0.45 23.64 -10.33
CA ALA A 19 -0.25 22.32 -9.74
C ALA A 19 -1.58 21.56 -9.58
N PHE A 20 -2.64 22.24 -9.12
CA PHE A 20 -3.99 21.67 -9.04
C PHE A 20 -4.53 21.24 -10.41
N GLU A 21 -4.35 22.06 -11.45
CA GLU A 21 -4.74 21.72 -12.82
C GLU A 21 -4.01 20.46 -13.32
N VAL A 22 -2.70 20.37 -13.10
CA VAL A 22 -1.89 19.20 -13.46
C VAL A 22 -2.39 17.96 -12.74
N VAL A 23 -2.65 18.04 -11.43
CA VAL A 23 -3.20 16.93 -10.63
C VAL A 23 -4.57 16.50 -11.15
N LYS A 24 -5.45 17.44 -11.52
CA LYS A 24 -6.77 17.15 -12.09
C LYS A 24 -6.66 16.41 -13.43
N LEU A 25 -5.72 16.82 -14.28
CA LEU A 25 -5.46 16.19 -15.58
C LEU A 25 -4.91 14.76 -15.40
N LEU A 26 -4.01 14.56 -14.43
CA LEU A 26 -3.48 13.25 -14.08
C LEU A 26 -4.56 12.32 -13.53
N LYS A 27 -5.47 12.82 -12.67
CA LYS A 27 -6.63 12.05 -12.20
C LYS A 27 -7.53 11.61 -13.35
N LYS A 28 -7.89 12.52 -14.25
CA LYS A 28 -8.72 12.21 -15.43
C LYS A 28 -8.06 11.19 -16.37
N ARG A 29 -6.73 11.23 -16.52
CA ARG A 29 -5.99 10.23 -17.30
C ARG A 29 -5.95 8.88 -16.57
N ALA A 30 -5.77 8.87 -15.26
CA ALA A 30 -5.81 7.66 -14.46
C ALA A 30 -7.16 6.95 -14.56
N GLU A 31 -8.28 7.70 -14.55
CA GLU A 31 -9.64 7.18 -14.72
C GLU A 31 -9.84 6.41 -16.04
N LYS A 32 -9.28 6.91 -17.14
CA LYS A 32 -9.36 6.23 -18.45
C LYS A 32 -8.54 4.94 -18.54
N HIS A 33 -7.55 4.77 -17.68
CA HIS A 33 -6.66 3.60 -17.65
C HIS A 33 -6.95 2.68 -16.44
N ILE A 34 -8.13 2.79 -15.84
CA ILE A 34 -8.56 1.87 -14.79
C ILE A 34 -8.81 0.51 -15.43
N VAL A 35 -7.84 -0.38 -15.29
CA VAL A 35 -8.07 -1.81 -15.40
C VAL A 35 -8.84 -2.23 -14.15
N GLU A 36 -10.02 -2.82 -14.31
CA GLU A 36 -10.73 -3.43 -13.18
C GLU A 36 -9.87 -4.55 -12.60
N GLY A 37 -9.37 -4.35 -11.38
CA GLY A 37 -8.65 -5.37 -10.64
C GLY A 37 -9.61 -6.53 -10.34
N VAL A 38 -9.17 -7.76 -10.61
CA VAL A 38 -9.97 -8.95 -10.29
C VAL A 38 -9.39 -9.57 -9.02
N PRO A 39 -10.19 -9.74 -7.95
CA PRO A 39 -9.70 -10.37 -6.75
C PRO A 39 -9.32 -11.84 -7.04
N PRO A 40 -8.19 -12.34 -6.50
CA PRO A 40 -7.83 -13.75 -6.63
C PRO A 40 -8.93 -14.66 -6.08
N LYS A 41 -9.36 -15.67 -6.87
CA LYS A 41 -10.53 -16.53 -6.56
C LYS A 41 -10.30 -17.59 -5.47
N ARG A 42 -9.05 -17.98 -5.20
CA ARG A 42 -8.70 -19.00 -4.21
C ARG A 42 -7.84 -18.37 -3.13
N GLN A 43 -8.49 -17.90 -2.07
CA GLN A 43 -7.85 -17.25 -0.95
C GLN A 43 -8.34 -17.92 0.33
N TYR A 44 -7.45 -18.58 1.05
CA TYR A 44 -7.72 -19.13 2.36
C TYR A 44 -7.09 -18.21 3.40
N VAL A 45 -7.86 -17.87 4.42
CA VAL A 45 -7.35 -17.16 5.59
C VAL A 45 -6.35 -18.09 6.28
N ARG A 46 -5.14 -17.59 6.51
CA ARG A 46 -4.06 -18.35 7.16
C ARG A 46 -3.47 -17.62 8.36
N PHE A 47 -3.65 -16.31 8.43
CA PHE A 47 -3.10 -15.48 9.49
C PHE A 47 -4.21 -14.64 10.09
N ARG A 48 -4.18 -14.49 11.42
CA ARG A 48 -5.12 -13.65 12.16
C ARG A 48 -4.32 -12.71 13.04
N VAL A 49 -4.47 -11.41 12.81
CA VAL A 49 -3.66 -10.37 13.45
C VAL A 49 -4.58 -9.43 14.22
N ALA A 50 -4.29 -9.24 15.51
CA ALA A 50 -4.96 -8.22 16.31
C ALA A 50 -4.22 -6.89 16.17
N ALA A 51 -4.83 -5.86 15.57
CA ALA A 51 -4.25 -4.54 15.37
C ALA A 51 -5.32 -3.44 15.36
N GLY A 52 -5.00 -2.24 15.86
CA GLY A 52 -5.96 -1.12 15.91
C GLY A 52 -7.30 -1.45 16.60
N GLY A 53 -7.29 -2.32 17.62
CA GLY A 53 -8.49 -2.76 18.35
C GLY A 53 -9.40 -3.71 17.57
N LYS A 54 -8.96 -4.25 16.43
CA LYS A 54 -9.71 -5.21 15.60
C LYS A 54 -8.88 -6.45 15.31
N VAL A 55 -9.58 -7.53 15.00
CA VAL A 55 -8.98 -8.78 14.49
C VAL A 55 -9.09 -8.77 12.97
N ILE A 56 -7.96 -8.93 12.30
CA ILE A 56 -7.82 -8.86 10.84
C ILE A 56 -7.39 -10.23 10.34
N ASP A 57 -8.24 -10.84 9.53
CA ASP A 57 -7.99 -12.12 8.88
C ASP A 57 -7.29 -11.89 7.53
N LEU A 58 -6.12 -12.50 7.37
CA LEU A 58 -5.23 -12.33 6.23
C LEU A 58 -4.95 -13.65 5.51
N THR A 59 -4.85 -13.56 4.19
CA THR A 59 -4.50 -14.67 3.30
C THR A 59 -3.00 -14.67 3.02
N GLU A 60 -2.43 -15.78 2.57
CA GLU A 60 -0.98 -15.86 2.27
C GLU A 60 -0.51 -14.80 1.29
N LYS A 61 -1.33 -14.48 0.28
CA LYS A 61 -1.00 -13.46 -0.72
C LYS A 61 -1.05 -12.05 -0.14
N GLN A 62 -1.98 -11.79 0.79
CA GLN A 62 -2.07 -10.53 1.51
C GLN A 62 -0.87 -10.35 2.44
N VAL A 63 -0.49 -11.40 3.16
CA VAL A 63 0.72 -11.44 3.99
C VAL A 63 1.98 -11.18 3.16
N ALA A 64 2.15 -11.89 2.04
CA ALA A 64 3.30 -11.67 1.16
C ALA A 64 3.38 -10.22 0.65
N ALA A 65 2.24 -9.61 0.29
CA ALA A 65 2.19 -8.21 -0.13
C ALA A 65 2.55 -7.25 1.02
N LEU A 66 2.08 -7.50 2.24
CA LEU A 66 2.39 -6.68 3.41
C LEU A 66 3.87 -6.77 3.81
N LEU A 67 4.47 -7.96 3.74
CA LEU A 67 5.90 -8.16 4.01
C LEU A 67 6.78 -7.43 3.00
N VAL A 68 6.39 -7.44 1.72
CA VAL A 68 7.11 -6.68 0.68
C VAL A 68 7.06 -5.20 0.98
N LEU A 69 5.88 -4.68 1.34
CA LEU A 69 5.72 -3.28 1.72
C LEU A 69 6.50 -2.94 2.99
N SER A 70 6.56 -3.83 4.00
CA SER A 70 7.36 -3.63 5.22
C SER A 70 8.84 -3.41 4.88
N ARG A 71 9.38 -4.22 3.96
CA ARG A 71 10.79 -4.16 3.53
C ARG A 71 11.14 -2.93 2.68
N THR A 72 10.14 -2.25 2.10
CA THR A 72 10.35 -1.09 1.21
C THR A 72 9.84 0.20 1.86
N GLU A 73 10.05 0.34 3.17
CA GLU A 73 9.68 1.54 3.95
C GLU A 73 8.17 1.89 3.86
N GLY A 74 7.33 0.90 3.54
CA GLY A 74 5.89 1.05 3.46
C GLY A 74 5.33 1.51 2.12
N ALA A 75 6.12 1.62 1.05
CA ALA A 75 5.61 1.92 -0.28
C ALA A 75 6.29 1.10 -1.37
N GLU A 76 5.53 0.61 -2.34
CA GLU A 76 6.10 -0.17 -3.45
C GLU A 76 5.25 -0.12 -4.72
N VAL A 77 5.89 -0.35 -5.87
CA VAL A 77 5.20 -0.44 -7.17
C VAL A 77 4.42 -1.75 -7.26
N LEU A 78 3.22 -1.69 -7.81
CA LEU A 78 2.32 -2.84 -7.96
C LEU A 78 3.00 -4.04 -8.66
N ASN A 79 3.93 -3.78 -9.59
CA ASN A 79 4.66 -4.84 -10.29
C ASN A 79 5.59 -5.65 -9.36
N ALA A 80 6.18 -5.02 -8.35
CA ALA A 80 6.99 -5.74 -7.37
C ALA A 80 6.11 -6.59 -6.43
N ILE A 81 4.93 -6.08 -6.08
CA ILE A 81 3.91 -6.87 -5.36
C ILE A 81 3.42 -8.04 -6.22
N ALA A 82 3.21 -7.84 -7.52
CA ALA A 82 2.80 -8.89 -8.44
C ALA A 82 3.85 -10.02 -8.49
N ARG A 83 5.14 -9.68 -8.61
CA ARG A 83 6.24 -10.66 -8.61
C ARG A 83 6.32 -11.47 -7.32
N SER A 84 6.33 -10.80 -6.18
CA SER A 84 6.44 -11.45 -4.86
C SER A 84 5.24 -12.33 -4.52
N THR A 85 4.05 -11.92 -4.94
CA THR A 85 2.82 -12.70 -4.72
C THR A 85 2.60 -13.78 -5.79
N GLY A 86 3.41 -13.81 -6.86
CA GLY A 86 3.22 -14.73 -8.00
C GLY A 86 1.92 -14.46 -8.77
N LEU A 87 1.43 -13.22 -8.75
CA LEU A 87 0.20 -12.80 -9.43
C LEU A 87 0.51 -12.01 -10.70
N ASN A 88 -0.39 -12.04 -11.67
CA ASN A 88 -0.32 -11.10 -12.79
C ASN A 88 -0.80 -9.70 -12.35
N SER A 89 -0.53 -8.67 -13.16
CA SER A 89 -0.83 -7.28 -12.81
C SER A 89 -2.33 -7.02 -12.53
N LYS A 90 -3.25 -7.76 -13.15
CA LYS A 90 -4.71 -7.62 -12.93
C LYS A 90 -5.12 -8.18 -11.56
N LEU A 91 -4.57 -9.34 -11.19
CA LEU A 91 -4.81 -9.99 -9.91
C LEU A 91 -4.10 -9.26 -8.76
N ALA A 92 -2.88 -8.75 -8.99
CA ALA A 92 -2.18 -7.93 -8.02
C ALA A 92 -2.93 -6.62 -7.74
N LEU A 93 -3.52 -6.01 -8.78
CA LEU A 93 -4.41 -4.86 -8.61
C LEU A 93 -5.66 -5.22 -7.78
N GLY A 94 -6.27 -6.38 -8.04
CA GLY A 94 -7.38 -6.88 -7.23
C GLY A 94 -6.99 -7.09 -5.77
N LEU A 95 -5.82 -7.67 -5.51
CA LEU A 95 -5.26 -7.85 -4.17
C LEU A 95 -5.02 -6.50 -3.46
N ALA A 96 -4.44 -5.52 -4.16
CA ALA A 96 -4.22 -4.18 -3.61
C ALA A 96 -5.53 -3.45 -3.29
N LEU A 97 -6.57 -3.64 -4.11
CA LEU A 97 -7.91 -3.12 -3.84
C LEU A 97 -8.56 -3.79 -2.62
N GLN A 98 -8.35 -5.09 -2.42
CA GLN A 98 -8.81 -5.78 -1.20
C GLN A 98 -8.12 -5.24 0.05
N LEU A 99 -6.79 -5.09 0.02
CA LEU A 99 -6.02 -4.49 1.12
C LEU A 99 -6.45 -3.05 1.40
N LYS A 100 -6.82 -2.29 0.35
CA LYS A 100 -7.35 -0.93 0.49
C LYS A 100 -8.73 -0.94 1.16
N ALA A 101 -9.61 -1.87 0.78
CA ALA A 101 -10.92 -2.02 1.40
C ALA A 101 -10.82 -2.41 2.88
N MET A 102 -9.77 -3.14 3.26
CA MET A 102 -9.42 -3.45 4.66
C MET A 102 -8.80 -2.25 5.42
N GLY A 103 -8.53 -1.13 4.75
CA GLY A 103 -7.88 0.04 5.34
C GLY A 103 -6.38 -0.11 5.59
N LEU A 104 -5.74 -1.15 5.04
CA LEU A 104 -4.32 -1.46 5.26
C LEU A 104 -3.40 -0.70 4.29
N VAL A 105 -3.89 -0.37 3.10
CA VAL A 105 -3.10 0.34 2.09
C VAL A 105 -3.87 1.46 1.40
N ASN A 106 -3.11 2.45 0.96
CA ASN A 106 -3.51 3.42 -0.04
C ASN A 106 -2.98 3.00 -1.41
N LEU A 107 -3.78 3.23 -2.45
CA LEU A 107 -3.40 2.96 -3.83
C LEU A 107 -3.33 4.28 -4.60
N ILE A 108 -2.13 4.62 -5.08
CA ILE A 108 -1.88 5.79 -5.92
C ILE A 108 -1.78 5.29 -7.36
N ILE A 109 -2.76 5.66 -8.18
CA ILE A 109 -2.81 5.28 -9.60
C ILE A 109 -2.39 6.49 -10.42
N THR A 110 -1.28 6.35 -11.15
CA THR A 110 -0.86 7.29 -12.19
C THR A 110 -0.91 6.61 -13.56
N PRO A 111 -0.93 7.36 -14.67
CA PRO A 111 -0.90 6.77 -16.01
C PRO A 111 0.32 5.87 -16.26
N GLN A 112 1.44 6.15 -15.60
CA GLN A 112 2.71 5.44 -15.81
C GLN A 112 2.93 4.31 -14.79
N ARG A 113 2.48 4.50 -13.53
CA ARG A 113 2.75 3.56 -12.43
C ARG A 113 1.59 3.48 -11.44
N LYS A 114 1.44 2.31 -10.83
CA LYS A 114 0.54 2.06 -9.70
C LYS A 114 1.41 1.79 -8.47
N ILE A 115 1.23 2.58 -7.42
CA ILE A 115 2.00 2.49 -6.19
C ILE A 115 1.03 2.11 -5.06
N VAL A 116 1.42 1.13 -4.27
CA VAL A 116 0.71 0.69 -3.06
C VAL A 116 1.51 1.18 -1.86
N MET A 117 0.84 1.79 -0.89
CA MET A 117 1.47 2.39 0.27
C MET A 117 0.73 1.96 1.54
N LEU A 118 1.43 1.56 2.59
CA LEU A 118 0.83 1.21 3.88
C LEU A 118 0.14 2.43 4.50
N THR A 119 -0.99 2.18 5.14
CA THR A 119 -1.59 3.11 6.10
C THR A 119 -0.92 2.93 7.47
N PRO A 120 -1.16 3.81 8.46
CA PRO A 120 -0.69 3.58 9.84
C PRO A 120 -1.15 2.22 10.39
N LEU A 121 -2.41 1.83 10.13
CA LEU A 121 -2.91 0.50 10.49
C LEU A 121 -2.18 -0.60 9.71
N GLY A 122 -1.94 -0.39 8.42
CA GLY A 122 -1.17 -1.31 7.59
C GLY A 122 0.25 -1.55 8.09
N GLN A 123 0.93 -0.52 8.59
CA GLN A 123 2.26 -0.63 9.19
C GLN A 123 2.24 -1.48 10.47
N GLU A 124 1.28 -1.24 11.37
CA GLU A 124 1.11 -2.05 12.57
C GLU A 124 0.87 -3.53 12.23
N VAL A 125 -0.02 -3.78 11.26
CA VAL A 125 -0.33 -5.14 10.80
C VAL A 125 0.87 -5.79 10.12
N ALA A 126 1.57 -5.07 9.25
CA ALA A 126 2.74 -5.61 8.54
C ALA A 126 3.85 -6.01 9.52
N LYS A 127 4.10 -5.19 10.55
CA LYS A 127 5.08 -5.49 11.59
C LYS A 127 4.69 -6.75 12.38
N LYS A 128 3.43 -6.87 12.81
CA LYS A 128 2.94 -8.06 13.52
C LYS A 128 3.01 -9.33 12.66
N VAL A 129 2.71 -9.19 11.37
CA VAL A 129 2.85 -10.29 10.41
C VAL A 129 4.31 -10.72 10.28
N GLU A 130 5.24 -9.76 10.24
CA GLU A 130 6.67 -10.03 10.18
C GLU A 130 7.18 -10.77 11.43
N GLU A 131 6.75 -10.34 12.62
CA GLU A 131 7.02 -11.02 13.89
C GLU A 131 6.50 -12.47 13.87
N MET A 132 5.22 -12.68 13.53
CA MET A 132 4.61 -14.02 13.46
C MET A 132 5.30 -14.96 12.45
N VAL A 133 5.71 -14.42 11.29
CA VAL A 133 6.39 -15.23 10.27
C VAL A 133 7.81 -15.57 10.71
N THR A 134 8.49 -14.66 11.41
CA THR A 134 9.84 -14.89 11.94
C THR A 134 9.81 -15.96 13.03
N GLU A 135 8.87 -15.87 13.98
CA GLU A 135 8.68 -16.88 15.03
C GLU A 135 8.33 -18.27 14.47
N ALA A 136 7.51 -18.32 13.43
CA ALA A 136 7.15 -19.58 12.78
C ALA A 136 8.31 -20.19 11.96
N ALA A 137 9.18 -19.35 11.40
CA ALA A 137 10.34 -19.79 10.61
C ALA A 137 11.54 -20.17 11.50
N PHE A 138 11.68 -19.53 12.65
CA PHE A 138 12.73 -19.74 13.63
C PHE A 138 12.09 -19.85 15.03
N PRO A 139 11.52 -21.01 15.38
CA PRO A 139 11.03 -21.22 16.73
C PRO A 139 12.20 -21.03 17.71
N PRO A 140 12.01 -20.33 18.84
CA PRO A 140 13.06 -20.21 19.84
C PRO A 140 13.50 -21.61 20.25
N GLU A 141 14.81 -21.87 20.26
CA GLU A 141 15.34 -23.15 20.75
C GLU A 141 14.83 -23.36 22.18
N GLU A 142 14.12 -24.47 22.41
CA GLU A 142 13.77 -24.91 23.76
C GLU A 142 15.07 -25.23 24.51
N GLY A 143 15.65 -24.25 25.21
CA GLY A 143 16.74 -24.55 26.13
C GLY A 143 17.75 -23.44 26.41
N GLU A 144 17.35 -22.39 27.11
CA GLU A 144 18.23 -21.79 28.13
C GLU A 144 17.38 -21.47 29.37
N LEU A 145 16.94 -22.54 30.04
CA LEU A 145 16.62 -22.51 31.47
C LEU A 145 17.67 -23.36 32.17
N ILE A 146 18.79 -22.73 32.53
CA ILE A 146 19.64 -23.12 33.67
C ILE A 146 20.04 -21.84 34.40
#